data_AF-A0A1G9KHT6-F1
#
_entry.id   AF-A0A1G9KHT6-F1
#
_cell.length_a   1.000
_cell.length_b   1.000
_cell.length_c   1.000
_cell.angle_alpha   90.00
_cell.angle_beta   90.00
_cell.angle_gamma   90.00
#
_symmetry.space_group_name_H-M   'P 1'
#
loop_
_entity.id
_entity.type
_entity.pdbx_description
1 polymer ?
#
loop_
_entity_poly.entity_id
_entity_poly.type
_entity_poly.pdbx_seq_one_letter_code
_entity_poly.pdbx_strand_id
1 'polypeptide(L)' 'MKRKKEQWKPKVTCYREVTENNETKLVEFDPADYTIPAGHLVYRTLMMINENRLEERTA' A
#
# COMPACT_ATOMS: atom_id res chain seq x y z
N MET A 1 -8.75 -39.82 8.43
CA MET A 1 -8.92 -38.49 7.80
C MET A 1 -7.65 -37.68 8.01
N LYS A 2 -7.04 -37.12 6.95
CA LYS A 2 -5.83 -36.29 7.07
C LYS A 2 -6.23 -34.87 7.47
N ARG A 3 -5.79 -34.40 8.65
CA ARG A 3 -5.90 -32.97 9.02
C ARG A 3 -4.96 -32.17 8.12
N LYS A 4 -5.47 -31.13 7.44
CA LYS A 4 -4.61 -30.16 6.76
C LYS A 4 -3.71 -29.53 7.84
N LYS A 5 -2.39 -29.59 7.64
CA LYS A 5 -1.46 -28.81 8.43
C LYS A 5 -1.70 -27.35 8.10
N GLU A 6 -1.96 -26.54 9.12
CA GLU A 6 -2.14 -25.12 8.95
C GLU A 6 -0.83 -24.53 8.42
N GLN A 7 -0.89 -23.92 7.23
CA GLN A 7 0.27 -23.32 6.60
C GLN A 7 0.59 -22.04 7.38
N TRP A 8 1.80 -21.96 7.94
CA TRP A 8 2.26 -20.74 8.60
C TRP A 8 2.20 -19.56 7.65
N LYS A 9 1.62 -18.45 8.10
CA LYS A 9 1.61 -17.18 7.39
C LYS A 9 2.48 -16.18 8.17
N PRO A 10 3.45 -15.51 7.52
CA PRO A 10 4.20 -14.47 8.20
C PRO A 10 3.27 -13.33 8.58
N LYS A 11 3.40 -12.85 9.82
CA LYS A 11 2.84 -11.55 10.20
C LYS A 11 3.78 -10.48 9.63
N VAL A 12 3.32 -9.75 8.64
CA VAL A 12 4.03 -8.59 8.07
C VAL A 12 3.52 -7.35 8.77
N THR A 13 4.41 -6.56 9.37
CA THR A 13 4.10 -5.24 9.91
C THR A 13 4.60 -4.17 8.94
N CYS A 14 3.75 -3.19 8.65
CA CYS A 14 4.05 -2.12 7.70
C CYS A 14 4.25 -0.81 8.46
N TYR A 15 5.33 -0.09 8.15
CA TYR A 15 5.67 1.19 8.77
C TYR A 15 5.77 2.27 7.72
N ARG A 16 5.35 3.49 8.06
CA ARG A 16 5.54 4.69 7.25
C ARG A 16 6.32 5.74 8.03
N GLU A 17 7.08 6.54 7.30
CA GLU A 17 7.76 7.70 7.86
C GLU A 17 6.79 8.88 7.99
N VAL A 18 6.81 9.51 9.16
CA VAL A 18 6.06 10.74 9.46
C VAL A 18 7.04 11.71 10.12
N THR A 19 7.10 12.95 9.61
CA THR A 19 7.88 14.02 10.22
C THR A 19 6.96 14.92 11.03
N GLU A 20 7.14 14.95 12.35
CA GLU A 20 6.44 15.82 13.28
C GLU A 20 7.46 16.57 14.14
N ASN A 21 7.28 17.89 14.32
CA ASN A 21 8.18 18.73 15.13
C ASN A 21 9.68 18.59 14.76
N ASN A 22 10.00 18.52 13.47
CA ASN A 22 11.35 18.27 12.94
C ASN A 22 11.98 16.91 13.32
N GLU A 23 11.21 15.97 13.87
CA GLU A 23 11.64 14.60 14.13
C GLU A 23 10.96 13.63 13.16
N THR A 24 11.73 12.75 12.54
CA THR A 24 11.20 11.66 11.71
C THR A 24 10.93 10.42 12.56
N LYS A 25 9.70 9.89 12.48
CA LYS A 25 9.23 8.73 13.24
C LYS A 25 8.63 7.69 12.30
N LEU A 26 8.79 6.42 12.66
CA LEU A 26 8.12 5.32 11.99
C LEU A 26 6.82 5.00 12.71
N VAL A 27 5.72 5.04 11.97
CA VAL A 27 4.37 4.75 12.48
C VAL A 27 3.85 3.49 11.79
N GLU A 28 3.42 2.51 12.59
CA GLU A 28 2.77 1.30 12.06
C GLU A 28 1.41 1.67 11.43
N PHE A 29 1.11 1.09 10.28
CA PHE A 29 -0.12 1.37 9.56
C PHE A 29 -0.64 0.15 8.80
N ASP A 30 -1.94 0.11 8.51
CA ASP A 30 -2.53 -0.87 7.62
C ASP A 30 -2.42 -0.39 6.15
N PRO A 31 -1.73 -1.12 5.26
CA PRO A 31 -1.65 -0.78 3.84
C PRO A 31 -3.01 -0.69 3.14
N ALA A 32 -4.02 -1.44 3.58
CA ALA A 32 -5.35 -1.42 2.97
C ALA A 32 -6.08 -0.08 3.22
N ASP A 33 -5.81 0.56 4.35
CA ASP A 33 -6.44 1.83 4.76
C ASP A 33 -5.59 3.05 4.37
N TYR A 34 -4.39 2.83 3.82
CA TYR A 34 -3.46 3.92 3.51
C TYR A 34 -3.76 4.57 2.16
N THR A 35 -4.06 5.88 2.22
CA THR A 35 -4.16 6.70 1.01
C THR A 35 -2.82 7.36 0.70
N ILE A 36 -2.29 7.07 -0.49
CA ILE A 36 -1.07 7.73 -0.99
C ILE A 36 -1.39 9.21 -1.28
N PRO A 37 -0.67 10.18 -0.70
CA PRO A 37 -0.92 11.59 -0.95
C PRO A 37 -0.64 11.98 -2.40
N ALA A 38 -1.42 12.92 -2.96
CA ALA A 38 -1.28 13.38 -4.35
C ALA A 38 0.11 13.98 -4.68
N GLY A 39 0.81 14.51 -3.67
CA GLY A 39 2.17 15.03 -3.82
C GLY A 39 3.26 13.94 -3.89
N HIS A 40 2.93 12.68 -3.60
CA HIS A 40 3.89 11.58 -3.60
C HIS A 40 4.23 11.15 -5.03
N LEU A 41 5.51 10.90 -5.32
CA LEU A 41 5.98 10.54 -6.67
C LEU A 41 5.23 9.34 -7.26
N VAL A 42 4.99 8.32 -6.43
CA VAL A 42 4.29 7.09 -6.85
C VAL A 42 2.81 7.35 -7.19
N TYR A 43 2.18 8.38 -6.61
CA TYR A 43 0.78 8.68 -6.88
C TYR A 43 0.55 8.98 -8.37
N ARG A 44 1.40 9.81 -8.98
CA ARG A 44 1.30 10.16 -10.41
C ARG A 44 1.42 8.93 -11.30
N THR A 45 2.36 8.05 -10.99
CA THR A 45 2.56 6.80 -11.73
C THR A 45 1.33 5.90 -11.65
N LEU A 46 0.76 5.73 -10.46
CA LEU A 46 -0.44 4.91 -10.27
C LEU A 46 -1.66 5.50 -10.99
N MET A 47 -1.82 6.83 -10.97
CA MET A 47 -2.88 7.52 -11.71
C MET A 47 -2.79 7.23 -13.21
N MET A 48 -1.62 7.42 -13.84
CA MET A 48 -1.43 7.13 -15.27
C MET A 48 -1.75 5.67 -15.63
N ILE A 49 -1.33 4.71 -14.78
CA ILE A 49 -1.63 3.29 -15.00
C ILE A 49 -3.15 3.04 -14.96
N ASN A 50 -3.86 3.68 -14.02
CA ASN A 50 -5.31 3.56 -13.91
C ASN A 50 -6.03 4.20 -15.09
N GLU A 51 -5.59 5.37 -15.55
CA GLU A 51 -6.15 6.05 -16.73
C GLU A 51 -6.02 5.15 -17.98
N ASN A 52 -4.82 4.63 -18.25
CA ASN A 52 -4.59 3.73 -19.39
C ASN A 52 -5.47 2.46 -19.33
N ARG A 53 -5.61 1.86 -18.14
CA ARG A 53 -6.48 0.69 -17.94
C ARG A 53 -7.96 1.01 -18.13
N LEU A 54 -8.37 2.23 -17.81
CA LEU A 54 -9.76 2.66 -18.01
C LEU A 54 -10.06 2.81 -19.50
N GLU A 55 -9.14 3.44 -20.26
CA GLU A 55 -9.25 3.57 -21.71
C GLU A 55 -9.35 2.21 -22.40
N GLU A 56 -8.49 1.25 -22.05
CA GLU A 56 -8.53 -0.14 -22.57
C GLU A 56 -9.85 -0.87 -22.29
N ARG A 57 -10.56 -0.51 -21.22
CA ARG A 57 -11.86 -1.13 -20.86
C ARG A 57 -13.04 -0.50 -21.58
N THR A 58 -12.89 0.73 -22.04
CA THR A 58 -13.95 1.51 -22.70
C THR A 58 -13.84 1.54 -24.22
N ALA A 59 -12.72 1.07 -24.77
CA ALA A 59 -12.49 0.85 -26.20
C ALA A 59 -13.01 -0.53 -26.65
#